data_AF-A0A260S5S1-F1
#
_entry.id   AF-A0A260S5S1-F1
#
_cell.length_a   1.000
_cell.length_b   1.000
_cell.length_c   1.000
_cell.angle_alpha   90.00
_cell.angle_beta   90.00
_cell.angle_gamma   90.00
#
_symmetry.space_group_name_H-M   'P 1'
#
loop_
_entity.id
_entity.type
_entity.pdbx_description
1 polymer ?
#
loop_
_entity_poly.entity_id
_entity_poly.type
_entity_poly.pdbx_seq_one_letter_code
_entity_poly.pdbx_strand_id
1 'polypeptide(L)'
;MRNYANVQAVGLTIRGTQLRERAKTVHMPNNVPMTVGEAAAKYGIPKRTLQSAIKDGRIKTRKLPGATGAHLLTRAAADKFAQEWKQRVAGGAR
;
A
#
# COMPACT_ATOMS: atom_id res chain seq x y z
N MET A 1 -32.30 18.26 12.57
CA MET A 1 -31.27 17.36 11.98
C MET A 1 -31.53 17.26 10.49
N ARG A 2 -30.45 17.36 9.69
CA ARG A 2 -30.36 17.80 8.27
C ARG A 2 -30.49 19.32 8.09
N ASN A 3 -29.35 19.98 7.83
CA ASN A 3 -29.32 21.10 6.89
C ASN A 3 -27.96 21.16 6.19
N TYR A 4 -28.02 21.32 4.87
CA TYR A 4 -26.92 21.41 3.94
C TYR A 4 -26.54 22.88 3.73
N ALA A 5 -25.32 23.10 3.23
CA ALA A 5 -24.91 24.23 2.39
C ALA A 5 -24.88 25.65 3.00
N ASN A 6 -23.67 26.09 3.36
CA ASN A 6 -23.07 27.39 3.02
C ASN A 6 -21.67 27.39 3.66
N VAL A 7 -20.57 27.82 3.03
CA VAL A 7 -20.30 29.21 2.64
C VAL A 7 -19.21 29.23 1.55
N GLN A 8 -19.61 29.78 0.40
CA GLN A 8 -18.84 30.61 -0.55
C GLN A 8 -17.70 29.97 -1.38
N ALA A 9 -18.10 29.54 -2.57
CA ALA A 9 -17.31 29.73 -3.78
C ALA A 9 -17.12 31.25 -4.01
N VAL A 10 -15.91 31.75 -3.73
CA VAL A 10 -15.47 33.02 -4.32
C VAL A 10 -14.90 32.69 -5.69
N GLY A 11 -15.69 33.02 -6.72
CA GLY A 11 -15.22 32.98 -8.09
C GLY A 11 -14.04 33.93 -8.26
N LEU A 12 -12.88 33.38 -8.60
CA LEU A 12 -11.86 34.12 -9.35
C LEU A 12 -11.76 33.50 -10.74
N THR A 13 -12.56 34.04 -11.66
CA THR A 13 -12.40 33.85 -13.09
C THR A 13 -11.10 34.52 -13.52
N ILE A 14 -10.00 33.79 -13.53
CA ILE A 14 -8.79 34.19 -14.27
C ILE A 14 -8.82 33.50 -15.62
N ARG A 15 -9.08 34.31 -16.65
CA ARG A 15 -8.81 34.11 -18.09
C ARG A 15 -8.11 32.79 -18.46
N GLY A 16 -8.78 31.99 -19.30
CA GLY A 16 -8.15 31.36 -20.46
C GLY A 16 -6.99 30.38 -20.23
N THR A 17 -6.77 29.92 -19.00
CA THR A 17 -5.82 28.85 -18.71
C THR A 17 -6.60 27.69 -18.13
N GLN A 18 -6.91 26.69 -18.97
CA GLN A 18 -7.25 25.38 -18.45
C GLN A 18 -6.00 24.82 -17.78
N LEU A 19 -5.74 25.23 -16.53
CA LEU A 19 -5.02 24.40 -15.59
C LEU A 19 -5.90 23.17 -15.42
N ARG A 20 -5.72 22.20 -16.33
CA ARG A 20 -6.01 20.80 -16.03
C ARG A 20 -5.21 20.53 -14.77
N GLU A 21 -5.86 20.70 -13.63
CA GLU A 21 -5.51 20.02 -12.40
C GLU A 21 -5.59 18.54 -12.74
N ARG A 22 -4.52 18.04 -13.37
CA ARG A 22 -4.09 16.68 -13.20
C ARG A 22 -3.98 16.59 -11.69
N ALA A 23 -5.04 16.08 -11.06
CA ALA A 23 -4.98 15.54 -9.72
C ALA A 23 -3.68 14.78 -9.69
N LYS A 24 -2.67 15.37 -9.04
CA LYS A 24 -1.39 14.74 -8.83
C LYS A 24 -1.75 13.69 -7.80
N THR A 25 -2.31 12.57 -8.27
CA THR A 25 -2.48 11.36 -7.50
C THR A 25 -1.12 11.22 -6.86
N VAL A 26 -1.06 11.47 -5.54
CA VAL A 26 0.20 11.45 -4.82
C VAL A 26 0.65 10.02 -5.02
N HIS A 27 1.54 9.82 -5.98
CA HIS A 27 2.15 8.55 -6.26
C HIS A 27 3.07 8.37 -5.07
N MET A 28 2.49 7.92 -3.94
CA MET A 28 3.26 7.36 -2.86
C MET A 28 4.18 6.38 -3.55
N PRO A 29 5.50 6.59 -3.54
CA PRO A 29 6.39 5.72 -4.27
C PRO A 29 6.09 4.31 -3.75
N ASN A 30 5.57 3.45 -4.62
CA ASN A 30 5.23 2.05 -4.30
C ASN A 30 6.46 1.25 -3.81
N ASN A 31 7.63 1.90 -3.85
CA ASN A 31 8.94 1.48 -3.42
C ASN A 31 9.31 1.85 -1.98
N VAL A 32 8.42 2.39 -1.15
CA VAL A 32 8.74 2.54 0.29
C VAL A 32 9.13 1.15 0.82
N PRO A 33 10.40 0.96 1.22
CA PRO A 33 10.84 -0.32 1.74
C PRO A 33 10.24 -0.49 3.14
N MET A 34 9.66 -1.65 3.40
CA MET A 34 9.24 -2.03 4.74
C MET A 34 9.87 -3.37 5.12
N THR A 35 9.98 -3.60 6.41
CA THR A 35 10.42 -4.88 6.97
C THR A 35 9.27 -5.87 7.02
N VAL A 36 9.60 -7.17 7.09
CA VAL A 36 8.62 -8.24 7.33
C VAL A 36 7.80 -7.99 8.62
N GLY A 37 8.42 -7.40 9.65
CA GLY A 37 7.75 -7.09 10.90
C GLY A 37 6.68 -6.01 10.75
N GLU A 38 7.00 -4.93 10.03
CA GLU A 38 6.04 -3.86 9.73
C GLU A 38 4.90 -4.38 8.83
N ALA A 39 5.22 -5.21 7.84
CA ALA A 39 4.22 -5.83 6.98
C ALA A 39 3.27 -6.72 7.78
N ALA A 40 3.80 -7.54 8.68
CA ALA A 40 2.99 -8.41 9.53
C ALA A 40 2.03 -7.61 10.42
N ALA A 41 2.52 -6.56 11.08
CA ALA A 41 1.70 -5.69 11.92
C ALA A 41 0.63 -4.94 11.11
N LYS A 42 0.97 -4.47 9.91
CA LYS A 42 0.10 -3.66 9.06
C LYS A 42 -1.03 -4.46 8.40
N TYR A 43 -0.72 -5.67 7.91
CA TYR A 43 -1.66 -6.48 7.14
C TYR A 43 -2.32 -7.60 7.97
N GLY A 44 -1.88 -7.80 9.22
CA GLY A 44 -2.37 -8.88 10.08
C GLY A 44 -1.93 -10.28 9.63
N ILE A 45 -0.84 -10.36 8.86
CA ILE A 45 -0.33 -11.63 8.32
C ILE A 45 0.80 -12.14 9.22
N PRO A 46 0.79 -13.43 9.63
CA PRO A 46 1.87 -13.97 10.44
C PRO A 46 3.25 -13.82 9.75
N LYS A 47 4.27 -13.43 10.52
CA LYS A 47 5.65 -13.26 10.01
C LYS A 47 6.16 -14.50 9.28
N ARG A 48 5.82 -15.69 9.79
CA ARG A 48 6.18 -16.99 9.19
C ARG A 48 5.57 -17.19 7.80
N THR A 49 4.33 -16.75 7.58
CA THR A 49 3.65 -16.80 6.28
C THR A 49 4.33 -15.89 5.28
N LEU A 50 4.69 -14.67 5.69
CA LEU A 50 5.46 -13.74 4.85
C LEU A 50 6.84 -14.31 4.53
N GLN A 51 7.56 -14.86 5.51
CA GLN A 51 8.86 -15.50 5.27
C GLN A 51 8.77 -16.69 4.32
N SER A 52 7.74 -17.53 4.45
CA SER A 52 7.48 -18.62 3.50
C SER A 52 7.24 -18.07 2.09
N ALA A 53 6.39 -17.05 1.95
CA ALA A 53 6.11 -16.43 0.66
C ALA A 53 7.35 -15.77 0.01
N ILE A 54 8.28 -15.27 0.83
CA ILE A 54 9.58 -14.78 0.35
C ILE A 54 10.45 -15.94 -0.12
N LYS A 55 10.52 -17.03 0.65
CA LYS A 55 11.28 -18.24 0.30
C LYS A 55 10.74 -18.90 -0.98
N ASP A 56 9.42 -18.89 -1.16
CA ASP A 56 8.72 -19.42 -2.33
C ASP A 56 8.81 -18.48 -3.55
N GLY A 57 9.47 -17.32 -3.42
CA GLY A 57 9.63 -16.34 -4.51
C GLY A 57 8.36 -15.56 -4.87
N ARG A 58 7.28 -15.70 -4.09
CA ARG A 58 6.01 -14.99 -4.33
C ARG A 58 6.10 -13.50 -4.01
N ILE A 59 6.92 -13.14 -3.03
CA ILE A 59 7.19 -11.75 -2.65
C ILE A 59 8.63 -11.42 -3.06
N LYS A 60 8.79 -10.45 -3.96
CA LYS A 60 10.13 -9.93 -4.28
C LYS A 60 10.65 -9.14 -3.08
N THR A 61 11.84 -9.53 -2.61
CA THR A 61 12.52 -8.84 -1.50
C THR A 61 13.96 -8.55 -1.85
N ARG A 62 14.51 -7.56 -1.14
CA ARG A 62 15.92 -7.26 -1.13
C ARG A 62 16.46 -7.61 0.25
N LYS A 63 17.46 -8.48 0.30
CA LYS A 63 18.17 -8.81 1.54
C LYS A 63 19.07 -7.64 1.92
N LEU A 64 19.01 -7.22 3.18
CA LEU A 64 19.94 -6.24 3.72
C LEU A 64 21.27 -6.94 4.09
N PRO A 65 22.41 -6.28 3.87
CA PRO A 65 23.69 -6.75 4.40
C PRO A 65 23.67 -6.64 5.93
N GLY A 66 23.94 -7.74 6.62
CA GLY A 66 23.96 -7.80 8.09
C GLY A 66 23.70 -9.21 8.62
N ALA A 67 24.12 -9.46 9.87
CA ALA A 67 24.05 -10.78 10.51
C ALA A 67 22.61 -11.33 10.60
N THR A 68 21.63 -10.46 10.76
CA THR A 68 20.21 -10.82 10.93
C THR A 68 19.48 -11.14 9.62
N GLY A 69 20.10 -10.90 8.47
CA GLY A 69 19.51 -11.21 7.16
C GLY A 69 18.13 -10.57 6.94
N ALA A 70 17.93 -9.33 7.42
CA ALA A 70 16.64 -8.67 7.33
C ALA A 70 16.22 -8.49 5.86
N HIS A 71 14.98 -8.90 5.55
CA HIS A 71 14.40 -8.74 4.23
C HIS A 71 13.60 -7.43 4.17
N LEU A 72 13.95 -6.57 3.22
CA LEU A 72 13.13 -5.43 2.83
C LEU A 72 12.21 -5.85 1.68
N LEU A 73 10.94 -5.56 1.84
CA LEU A 73 9.91 -5.79 0.84
C LEU A 73 9.26 -4.45 0.50
N THR A 74 8.89 -4.29 -0.77
CA THR A 74 8.22 -3.08 -1.21
C THR A 74 6.77 -3.09 -0.76
N ARG A 75 6.22 -1.91 -0.51
CA ARG A 75 4.80 -1.77 -0.17
C ARG A 75 3.88 -2.43 -1.19
N ALA A 76 4.14 -2.25 -2.48
CA ALA A 76 3.35 -2.89 -3.53
C ALA A 76 3.40 -4.43 -3.49
N ALA A 77 4.56 -5.03 -3.20
CA ALA A 77 4.67 -6.47 -3.07
C ALA A 77 3.88 -7.00 -1.84
N ALA A 78 3.93 -6.26 -0.73
CA ALA A 78 3.15 -6.57 0.46
C ALA A 78 1.65 -6.48 0.22
N ASP A 79 1.19 -5.39 -0.41
CA ASP A 79 -0.21 -5.15 -0.72
C ASP A 79 -0.77 -6.24 -1.64
N LYS A 80 -0.02 -6.60 -2.70
CA LYS A 80 -0.41 -7.69 -3.62
C LYS A 80 -0.58 -9.01 -2.87
N PHE A 81 0.42 -9.40 -2.08
CA PHE A 81 0.35 -10.65 -1.33
C PHE A 81 -0.76 -10.63 -0.28
N ALA A 82 -1.00 -9.49 0.37
CA ALA A 82 -2.08 -9.36 1.35
C ALA A 82 -3.47 -9.54 0.72
N GLN A 83 -3.69 -9.00 -0.49
CA GLN A 83 -4.92 -9.24 -1.24
C GLN A 83 -5.09 -10.72 -1.60
N GLU A 84 -4.05 -11.37 -2.12
CA GLU A 84 -4.07 -12.80 -2.43
C GLU A 84 -4.33 -13.66 -1.18
N TRP A 85 -3.68 -13.33 -0.06
CA TRP A 85 -3.85 -14.03 1.20
C TRP A 85 -5.27 -13.89 1.74
N LYS A 86 -5.85 -12.68 1.73
CA LYS A 86 -7.25 -12.45 2.13
C LYS A 86 -8.22 -13.25 1.27
N GLN A 87 -8.01 -13.31 -0.05
CA GLN A 87 -8.86 -14.13 -0.94
C GLN A 87 -8.74 -15.63 -0.63
N ARG A 88 -7.54 -16.12 -0.30
CA ARG A 88 -7.32 -17.53 0.08
C ARG A 88 -7.98 -17.88 1.41
N VAL A 89 -7.89 -16.99 2.39
CA VAL A 89 -8.53 -17.20 3.70
C VAL A 89 -10.06 -17.10 3.57
N ALA A 90 -10.57 -16.12 2.82
CA ALA A 90 -12.00 -15.97 2.57
C ALA A 90 -12.59 -17.11 1.72
N GLY A 91 -11.82 -17.65 0.76
CA GLY A 91 -12.22 -18.79 -0.08
C GLY A 91 -11.91 -20.16 0.52
N GLY A 92 -11.19 -20.21 1.64
CA GLY A 92 -10.75 -21.43 2.33
C GLY A 92 -11.73 -21.95 3.39
N ALA A 93 -12.90 -21.33 3.54
CA ALA A 93 -14.00 -21.87 4.33
C ALA A 93 -14.74 -22.94 3.50
N ARG A 94 -14.15 -24.13 3.39
CA ARG A 94 -14.82 -25.36 2.97
C ARG A 94 -14.32 -26.52 3.81
#